data_AF-A0AAP4Y642-F1
#
_entry.id   AF-A0AAP4Y642-F1
#
_cell.length_a   1.000
_cell.length_b   1.000
_cell.length_c   1.000
_cell.angle_alpha   90.00
_cell.angle_beta   90.00
_cell.angle_gamma   90.00
#
_symmetry.space_group_name_H-M   'P 1'
#
loop_
_entity.id
_entity.type
_entity.pdbx_description
1 polymer ?
#
loop_
_entity_poly.entity_id
_entity_poly.type
_entity_poly.pdbx_seq_one_letter_code
_entity_poly.pdbx_strand_id
1 'polypeptide(L)'
;MRARALPLFLTAAAMTVACGRSVTVQVLPRSAQDSVATPAKDIPVEFLPYDRDSIFDALTRRASEPQPQVPDDLKAEKQQVADLNQTWHAAETAWSDKRDDLQKLSADLQKLDRRDPKYLPLYKRFNALDAEVSRLDTRKKRLFASFDSLQKLTIERSDSMRAVENTWADQAFAPYTSIVDSLLKQRGKKVVADTTDGQGYATGHMKGAPWYVYARYTLPFEELYWNIRIDTMKSDTLKLTRENAQVRLKM
;
A
#
# COMPACT_ATOMS: atom_id res chain seq x y z
N MET A 1 72.35 49.67 -22.80
CA MET A 1 70.96 49.36 -23.18
C MET A 1 70.81 47.84 -23.31
N ARG A 2 70.11 47.18 -22.39
CA ARG A 2 69.77 45.75 -22.46
C ARG A 2 68.24 45.65 -22.44
N ALA A 3 67.66 45.21 -23.54
CA ALA A 3 66.22 44.99 -23.67
C ALA A 3 65.86 43.67 -22.97
N ARG A 4 64.94 43.73 -21.99
CA ARG A 4 64.32 42.56 -21.34
C ARG A 4 63.03 42.22 -22.10
N ALA A 5 62.92 41.00 -22.60
CA ALA A 5 61.68 40.44 -23.10
C ALA A 5 60.85 39.88 -21.92
N LEU A 6 59.59 40.30 -21.80
CA LEU A 6 58.59 39.71 -20.89
C LEU A 6 57.83 38.58 -21.62
N PRO A 7 57.62 37.40 -21.02
CA PRO A 7 56.67 36.42 -21.54
C PRO A 7 55.26 36.75 -21.03
N LEU A 8 54.32 36.85 -21.98
CA LEU A 8 52.89 37.01 -21.77
C LEU A 8 52.30 35.65 -21.37
N PHE A 9 51.88 35.48 -20.11
CA PHE A 9 51.13 34.29 -19.68
C PHE A 9 49.68 34.42 -20.13
N LEU A 10 49.30 33.67 -21.19
CA LEU A 10 47.92 33.44 -21.58
C LEU A 10 47.29 32.44 -20.60
N THR A 11 46.57 32.92 -19.60
CA THR A 11 45.72 32.07 -18.75
C THR A 11 44.43 31.73 -19.51
N ALA A 12 44.38 30.53 -20.08
CA ALA A 12 43.17 29.96 -20.65
C ALA A 12 42.17 29.67 -19.51
N ALA A 13 41.12 30.49 -19.40
CA ALA A 13 39.98 30.22 -18.54
C ALA A 13 39.16 29.06 -19.13
N ALA A 14 39.32 27.87 -18.56
CA ALA A 14 38.45 26.73 -18.86
C ALA A 14 37.05 27.01 -18.30
N MET A 15 36.16 27.51 -19.15
CA MET A 15 34.72 27.58 -18.85
C MET A 15 34.16 26.16 -18.89
N THR A 16 33.98 25.53 -17.73
CA THR A 16 33.17 24.32 -17.62
C THR A 16 31.71 24.71 -17.83
N VAL A 17 31.20 24.46 -19.04
CA VAL A 17 29.78 24.60 -19.35
C VAL A 17 29.03 23.55 -18.54
N ALA A 18 28.44 23.97 -17.41
CA ALA A 18 27.50 23.17 -16.65
C ALA A 18 26.17 23.09 -17.42
N CYS A 19 26.16 22.33 -18.52
CA CYS A 19 24.94 21.96 -19.22
C CYS A 19 24.05 21.18 -18.25
N GLY A 20 22.82 21.65 -18.05
CA GLY A 20 21.81 20.87 -17.36
C GLY A 20 21.45 19.64 -18.18
N ARG A 21 21.14 18.54 -17.50
CA ARG A 21 20.71 17.31 -18.13
C ARG A 21 19.22 17.11 -17.86
N SER A 22 18.49 16.77 -18.91
CA SER A 22 17.11 16.33 -18.81
C SER A 22 17.09 14.85 -18.46
N VAL A 23 16.26 14.47 -17.49
CA VAL A 23 15.99 13.07 -17.16
C VAL A 23 14.51 12.84 -17.35
N THR A 24 14.18 11.74 -18.03
CA THR A 24 12.80 11.31 -18.22
C THR A 24 12.50 10.18 -17.25
N VAL A 25 11.32 10.20 -16.65
CA VAL A 25 10.78 9.13 -15.81
C VAL A 25 9.54 8.60 -16.48
N GLN A 26 9.38 7.28 -16.52
CA GLN A 26 8.14 6.64 -16.94
C GLN A 26 7.55 5.83 -15.78
N VAL A 27 6.31 6.10 -15.42
CA VAL A 27 5.61 5.41 -14.32
C VAL A 27 4.73 4.30 -14.90
N LEU A 28 5.15 3.05 -14.65
CA LEU A 28 4.53 1.82 -15.14
C LEU A 28 4.15 0.93 -13.95
N PRO A 29 3.18 1.35 -13.12
CA PRO A 29 2.75 0.57 -11.97
C PRO A 29 2.02 -0.68 -12.45
N ARG A 30 2.09 -1.72 -11.62
CA ARG A 30 1.39 -2.98 -11.84
C ARG A 30 0.98 -3.56 -10.48
N SER A 31 -0.26 -4.03 -10.37
CA SER A 31 -0.65 -4.82 -9.20
C SER A 31 0.05 -6.19 -9.22
N ALA A 32 -0.04 -6.95 -8.13
CA ALA A 32 0.45 -8.33 -8.14
C ALA A 32 -0.36 -9.23 -9.08
N GLN A 33 -1.62 -8.88 -9.37
CA GLN A 33 -2.55 -9.68 -10.15
C GLN A 33 -2.50 -9.38 -11.66
N ASP A 34 -1.99 -8.21 -12.04
CA ASP A 34 -1.94 -7.81 -13.45
C ASP A 34 -0.75 -8.43 -14.17
N SER A 35 -0.96 -8.91 -15.40
CA SER A 35 0.11 -9.48 -16.24
C SER A 35 0.90 -8.41 -17.00
N VAL A 36 0.35 -7.21 -17.16
CA VAL A 36 0.94 -6.12 -17.97
C VAL A 36 0.94 -4.82 -17.16
N ALA A 37 2.07 -4.12 -17.16
CA ALA A 37 2.16 -2.79 -16.57
C ALA A 37 1.57 -1.75 -17.55
N THR A 38 0.68 -0.89 -17.05
CA THR A 38 0.06 0.17 -17.85
C THR A 38 0.65 1.51 -17.44
N PRO A 39 0.96 2.43 -18.38
CA PRO A 39 1.42 3.76 -17.99
C PRO A 39 0.40 4.50 -17.14
N ALA A 40 0.87 5.10 -16.05
CA ALA A 40 0.02 5.83 -15.13
C ALA A 40 0.10 7.34 -15.37
N LYS A 41 -1.05 7.94 -15.70
CA LYS A 41 -1.24 9.38 -15.87
C LYS A 41 -1.48 10.07 -14.52
N ASP A 42 -1.20 11.36 -14.47
CA ASP A 42 -1.56 12.27 -13.36
C ASP A 42 -0.85 11.87 -12.05
N ILE A 43 0.33 11.26 -12.16
CA ILE A 43 1.17 10.88 -11.03
C ILE A 43 2.20 11.99 -10.76
N PRO A 44 2.19 12.60 -9.57
CA PRO A 44 3.23 13.55 -9.18
C PRO A 44 4.58 12.84 -9.07
N VAL A 45 5.59 13.41 -9.73
CA VAL A 45 6.97 12.95 -9.69
C VAL A 45 7.84 14.11 -9.21
N GLU A 46 8.56 13.89 -8.12
CA GLU A 46 9.52 14.85 -7.59
C GLU A 46 10.94 14.36 -7.82
N PHE A 47 11.77 15.24 -8.37
CA PHE A 47 13.20 15.06 -8.46
C PHE A 47 13.84 15.79 -7.28
N LEU A 48 14.42 15.01 -6.37
CA LEU A 48 14.98 15.47 -5.12
C LEU A 48 16.50 15.54 -5.23
N PRO A 49 17.16 16.66 -4.87
CA PRO A 49 18.61 16.75 -4.85
C PRO A 49 19.19 16.12 -3.57
N TYR A 50 18.52 15.15 -2.97
CA TYR A 50 18.87 14.45 -1.74
C TYR A 50 18.11 13.12 -1.67
N ASP A 51 18.61 12.21 -0.85
CA ASP A 51 17.92 10.96 -0.54
C ASP A 51 16.87 11.22 0.54
N ARG A 52 15.58 11.06 0.21
CA ARG A 52 14.48 11.30 1.14
C ARG A 52 14.53 10.34 2.32
N ASP A 53 14.71 9.05 2.06
CA ASP A 53 14.67 8.00 3.09
C ASP A 53 15.82 8.15 4.08
N SER A 54 17.00 8.55 3.61
CA SER A 54 18.13 8.85 4.49
C SER A 54 17.81 9.89 5.57
N ILE A 55 16.94 10.88 5.28
CA ILE A 55 16.50 11.88 6.25
C ILE A 55 15.52 11.25 7.26
N PHE A 56 14.54 10.47 6.78
CA PHE A 56 13.60 9.76 7.65
C PHE A 56 14.33 8.78 8.57
N ASP A 57 15.28 8.00 8.06
CA ASP A 57 16.09 7.06 8.85
C ASP A 57 16.95 7.77 9.91
N ALA A 58 17.47 8.96 9.58
CA ALA A 58 18.22 9.76 10.54
C ALA A 58 17.29 10.34 11.62
N LEU A 59 16.09 10.79 11.26
CA LEU A 59 15.09 11.30 12.20
C LEU A 59 14.56 10.20 13.12
N THR A 60 14.21 9.03 12.57
CA THR A 60 13.79 7.86 13.36
C THR A 60 14.85 7.44 14.36
N ARG A 61 16.14 7.40 13.98
CA ARG A 61 17.24 7.08 14.91
C ARG A 61 17.49 8.15 15.98
N ARG A 62 17.03 9.38 15.75
CA ARG A 62 17.17 10.51 16.67
C ARG A 62 15.92 10.81 17.49
N ALA A 63 14.81 10.14 17.19
CA ALA A 63 13.56 10.31 17.90
C ALA A 63 13.78 10.04 19.40
N SER A 64 13.18 10.90 20.24
CA SER A 64 13.30 10.78 21.70
C SER A 64 12.67 9.50 22.23
N GLU A 65 11.69 8.96 21.50
CA GLU A 65 11.02 7.70 21.78
C GLU A 65 11.17 6.76 20.58
N PRO A 66 11.28 5.44 20.80
CA PRO A 66 11.33 4.47 19.72
C PRO A 66 10.01 4.46 18.94
N GLN A 67 10.08 4.06 17.67
CA GLN A 67 8.87 3.88 16.86
C GLN A 67 7.93 2.87 17.54
N PRO A 68 6.66 3.26 17.79
CA PRO A 68 5.67 2.36 18.36
C PRO A 68 5.56 1.09 17.50
N GLN A 69 5.57 -0.06 18.16
CA GLN A 69 5.39 -1.35 17.51
C GLN A 69 3.95 -1.81 17.72
N VAL A 70 3.34 -2.38 16.68
CA VAL A 70 2.03 -3.03 16.81
C VAL A 70 2.15 -4.17 17.84
N PRO A 71 1.39 -4.12 18.95
CA PRO A 71 1.43 -5.14 19.99
C PRO A 71 1.09 -6.55 19.45
N ASP A 72 1.76 -7.57 19.97
CA ASP A 72 1.57 -8.95 19.51
C ASP A 72 0.17 -9.50 19.80
N ASP A 73 -0.46 -9.03 20.88
CA ASP A 73 -1.85 -9.36 21.19
C ASP A 73 -2.82 -8.75 20.17
N LEU A 74 -2.60 -7.51 19.71
CA LEU A 74 -3.39 -6.91 18.63
C LEU A 74 -3.19 -7.66 17.29
N LYS A 75 -1.99 -8.18 17.02
CA LYS A 75 -1.77 -9.07 15.85
C LYS A 75 -2.55 -10.37 15.98
N ALA A 76 -2.52 -10.98 17.17
CA ALA A 76 -3.25 -12.22 17.45
C ALA A 76 -4.78 -12.02 17.34
N GLU A 77 -5.31 -10.90 17.83
CA GLU A 77 -6.73 -10.55 17.68
C GLU A 77 -7.13 -10.40 16.22
N LYS A 78 -6.32 -9.71 15.39
CA LYS A 78 -6.57 -9.59 13.94
C LYS A 78 -6.62 -10.97 13.26
N GLN A 79 -5.73 -11.88 13.64
CA GLN A 79 -5.76 -13.25 13.14
C GLN A 79 -7.03 -13.98 13.59
N GLN A 80 -7.42 -13.84 14.86
CA GLN A 80 -8.62 -14.47 15.39
C GLN A 80 -9.91 -13.94 14.73
N VAL A 81 -9.97 -12.64 14.38
CA VAL A 81 -11.07 -12.07 13.57
C VAL A 81 -11.14 -12.76 12.21
N ALA A 82 -10.00 -12.96 11.54
CA ALA A 82 -9.96 -13.64 10.24
C ALA A 82 -10.43 -15.10 10.35
N ASP A 83 -9.97 -15.82 11.37
CA ASP A 83 -10.35 -17.22 11.62
C ASP A 83 -11.86 -17.35 11.93
N LEU A 84 -12.41 -16.44 12.75
CA LEU A 84 -13.84 -16.38 13.07
C LEU A 84 -14.68 -16.04 11.83
N ASN A 85 -14.21 -15.12 10.99
CA ASN A 85 -14.89 -14.78 9.74
C ASN A 85 -14.98 -16.01 8.82
N GLN A 86 -13.87 -16.72 8.63
CA GLN A 86 -13.85 -17.95 7.84
C GLN A 86 -14.78 -19.03 8.42
N THR A 87 -14.76 -19.20 9.74
CA THR A 87 -15.61 -20.18 10.43
C THR A 87 -17.10 -19.83 10.32
N TRP A 88 -17.45 -18.55 10.45
CA TRP A 88 -18.81 -18.06 10.27
C TRP A 88 -19.30 -18.28 8.84
N HIS A 89 -18.52 -17.92 7.82
CA HIS A 89 -18.90 -18.17 6.42
C HIS A 89 -19.08 -19.65 6.12
N ALA A 90 -18.21 -20.53 6.63
CA ALA A 90 -18.39 -21.97 6.48
C ALA A 90 -19.71 -22.47 7.12
N ALA A 91 -20.08 -21.92 8.29
CA ALA A 91 -21.35 -22.25 8.94
C ALA A 91 -22.56 -21.68 8.20
N GLU A 92 -22.42 -20.51 7.57
CA GLU A 92 -23.44 -19.90 6.72
C GLU A 92 -23.70 -20.75 5.46
N THR A 93 -22.65 -21.20 4.78
CA THR A 93 -22.76 -22.12 3.64
C THR A 93 -23.47 -23.40 4.05
N ALA A 94 -23.02 -24.06 5.14
CA ALA A 94 -23.65 -25.30 5.61
C ALA A 94 -25.14 -25.12 5.97
N TRP A 95 -25.50 -23.99 6.59
CA TRP A 95 -26.90 -23.65 6.85
C TRP A 95 -27.70 -23.43 5.56
N SER A 96 -27.14 -22.69 4.60
CA SER A 96 -27.80 -22.41 3.31
C SER A 96 -28.07 -23.70 2.54
N ASP A 97 -27.09 -24.60 2.45
CA ASP A 97 -27.22 -25.87 1.74
C ASP A 97 -28.38 -26.71 2.33
N LYS A 98 -28.44 -26.83 3.66
CA LYS A 98 -29.51 -27.60 4.33
C LYS A 98 -30.87 -26.92 4.24
N ARG A 99 -30.92 -25.60 4.28
CA ARG A 99 -32.16 -24.84 4.05
C ARG A 99 -32.70 -25.09 2.64
N ASP A 100 -31.83 -25.13 1.64
CA ASP A 100 -32.23 -25.36 0.25
C ASP A 100 -32.72 -26.81 0.05
N ASP A 101 -32.10 -27.79 0.71
CA ASP A 101 -32.60 -29.17 0.76
C ASP A 101 -33.99 -29.26 1.43
N LEU A 102 -34.20 -28.49 2.51
CA LEU A 102 -35.49 -28.45 3.22
C LEU A 102 -36.58 -27.86 2.33
N GLN A 103 -36.27 -26.81 1.56
CA GLN A 103 -37.19 -26.20 0.61
C GLN A 103 -37.60 -27.18 -0.50
N LYS A 104 -36.63 -27.93 -1.07
CA LYS A 104 -36.92 -28.97 -2.08
C LYS A 104 -37.84 -30.04 -1.51
N LEU A 105 -37.55 -30.53 -0.29
CA LEU A 105 -38.35 -31.57 0.35
C LEU A 105 -39.77 -31.09 0.71
N SER A 106 -39.91 -29.83 1.13
CA SER A 106 -41.20 -29.17 1.33
C SER A 106 -42.02 -29.15 0.03
N ALA A 107 -41.38 -28.75 -1.08
CA ALA A 107 -42.03 -28.71 -2.39
C ALA A 107 -42.45 -30.11 -2.88
N ASP A 108 -41.70 -31.16 -2.57
CA ASP A 108 -42.08 -32.54 -2.92
C ASP A 108 -43.24 -33.05 -2.05
N LEU A 109 -43.25 -32.75 -0.76
CA LEU A 109 -44.37 -33.07 0.13
C LEU A 109 -45.68 -32.41 -0.30
N GLN A 110 -45.63 -31.17 -0.80
CA GLN A 110 -46.79 -30.44 -1.29
C GLN A 110 -47.46 -31.08 -2.52
N LYS A 111 -46.71 -31.89 -3.29
CA LYS A 111 -47.24 -32.59 -4.48
C LYS A 111 -47.94 -33.91 -4.12
N LEU A 112 -47.81 -34.39 -2.87
CA LEU A 112 -48.33 -35.68 -2.44
C LEU A 112 -49.63 -35.54 -1.64
N ASP A 113 -50.56 -36.46 -1.85
CA ASP A 113 -51.67 -36.65 -0.92
C ASP A 113 -51.14 -37.26 0.39
N ARG A 114 -51.71 -36.88 1.53
CA ARG A 114 -51.31 -37.41 2.86
C ARG A 114 -51.53 -38.92 3.00
N ARG A 115 -52.38 -39.50 2.18
CA ARG A 115 -52.65 -40.94 2.11
C ARG A 115 -51.64 -41.69 1.22
N ASP A 116 -50.81 -40.98 0.47
CA ASP A 116 -49.74 -41.60 -0.33
C ASP A 116 -48.74 -42.29 0.62
N PRO A 117 -48.40 -43.58 0.39
CA PRO A 117 -47.45 -44.31 1.24
C PRO A 117 -46.06 -43.65 1.31
N LYS A 118 -45.69 -42.80 0.35
CA LYS A 118 -44.43 -42.03 0.33
C LYS A 118 -44.47 -40.79 1.23
N TYR A 119 -45.65 -40.30 1.60
CA TYR A 119 -45.81 -39.07 2.39
C TYR A 119 -45.15 -39.19 3.77
N LEU A 120 -45.48 -40.23 4.53
CA LEU A 120 -44.98 -40.40 5.91
C LEU A 120 -43.44 -40.50 5.99
N PRO A 121 -42.74 -41.28 5.14
CA PRO A 121 -41.29 -41.28 5.09
C PRO A 121 -40.68 -39.90 4.78
N LEU A 122 -41.21 -39.17 3.79
CA LEU A 122 -40.70 -37.84 3.43
C LEU A 122 -40.96 -36.81 4.53
N TYR A 123 -42.11 -36.89 5.20
CA TYR A 123 -42.44 -36.01 6.32
C TYR A 123 -41.51 -36.23 7.53
N LYS A 124 -41.14 -37.49 7.82
CA LYS A 124 -40.13 -37.79 8.85
C LYS A 124 -38.77 -37.19 8.49
N ARG A 125 -38.35 -37.30 7.22
CA ARG A 125 -37.11 -36.69 6.74
C ARG A 125 -37.17 -35.16 6.82
N PHE A 126 -38.31 -34.56 6.53
CA PHE A 126 -38.53 -33.12 6.64
C PHE A 126 -38.32 -32.64 8.07
N ASN A 127 -38.96 -33.28 9.05
CA ASN A 127 -38.82 -32.90 10.46
C ASN A 127 -37.37 -33.05 10.96
N ALA A 128 -36.66 -34.09 10.51
CA ALA A 128 -35.25 -34.28 10.86
C ALA A 128 -34.36 -33.16 10.30
N LEU A 129 -34.59 -32.80 9.02
CA LEU A 129 -33.83 -31.75 8.34
C LEU A 129 -34.16 -30.35 8.88
N ASP A 130 -35.42 -30.08 9.23
CA ASP A 130 -35.84 -28.82 9.85
C ASP A 130 -35.15 -28.59 11.20
N ALA A 131 -35.05 -29.64 12.02
CA ALA A 131 -34.30 -29.61 13.27
C ALA A 131 -32.80 -29.37 13.04
N GLU A 132 -32.21 -29.95 11.99
CA GLU A 132 -30.82 -29.73 11.61
C GLU A 132 -30.57 -28.28 11.16
N VAL A 133 -31.44 -27.74 10.29
CA VAL A 133 -31.39 -26.33 9.83
C VAL A 133 -31.46 -25.38 11.02
N SER A 134 -32.37 -25.62 11.97
CA SER A 134 -32.50 -24.80 13.18
C SER A 134 -31.23 -24.81 14.05
N ARG A 135 -30.59 -25.98 14.20
CA ARG A 135 -29.30 -26.11 14.91
C ARG A 135 -28.18 -25.35 14.19
N LEU A 136 -28.10 -25.48 12.87
CA LEU A 136 -27.11 -24.78 12.04
C LEU A 136 -27.30 -23.27 12.08
N ASP A 137 -28.54 -22.77 12.02
CA ASP A 137 -28.83 -21.33 12.14
C ASP A 137 -28.38 -20.78 13.49
N THR A 138 -28.68 -21.51 14.58
CA THR A 138 -28.25 -21.13 15.93
C THR A 138 -26.72 -21.12 16.06
N ARG A 139 -26.02 -22.06 15.42
CA ARG A 139 -24.55 -22.08 15.37
C ARG A 139 -24.00 -20.89 14.56
N LYS A 140 -24.54 -20.65 13.36
CA LYS A 140 -24.17 -19.52 12.50
C LYS A 140 -24.33 -18.18 13.22
N LYS A 141 -25.48 -17.95 13.87
CA LYS A 141 -25.77 -16.72 14.63
C LYS A 141 -24.79 -16.50 15.79
N ARG A 142 -24.44 -17.56 16.53
CA ARG A 142 -23.43 -17.47 17.61
C ARG A 142 -22.05 -17.11 17.07
N LEU A 143 -21.63 -17.75 15.97
CA LEU A 143 -20.34 -17.43 15.32
C LEU A 143 -20.31 -16.00 14.81
N PHE A 144 -21.39 -15.53 14.19
CA PHE A 144 -21.50 -14.13 13.75
C PHE A 144 -21.40 -13.16 14.92
N ALA A 145 -22.10 -13.41 16.03
CA ALA A 145 -22.02 -12.55 17.22
C ALA A 145 -20.60 -12.49 17.81
N SER A 146 -19.90 -13.62 17.87
CA SER A 146 -18.49 -13.66 18.29
C SER A 146 -17.57 -12.90 17.33
N PHE A 147 -17.76 -13.07 16.02
CA PHE A 147 -17.02 -12.35 14.99
C PHE A 147 -17.24 -10.83 15.07
N ASP A 148 -18.49 -10.38 15.06
CA ASP A 148 -18.85 -8.96 15.09
C ASP A 148 -18.33 -8.26 16.35
N SER A 149 -18.47 -8.91 17.52
CA SER A 149 -17.96 -8.38 18.78
C SER A 149 -16.44 -8.23 18.78
N LEU A 150 -15.70 -9.25 18.32
CA LEU A 150 -14.24 -9.18 18.29
C LEU A 150 -13.76 -8.17 17.25
N GLN A 151 -14.38 -8.16 16.06
CA GLN A 151 -14.03 -7.23 14.99
C GLN A 151 -14.14 -5.78 15.45
N LYS A 152 -15.23 -5.40 16.14
CA LYS A 152 -15.42 -4.04 16.67
C LYS A 152 -14.33 -3.66 17.66
N LEU A 153 -14.04 -4.53 18.63
CA LEU A 153 -12.97 -4.30 19.60
C LEU A 153 -11.60 -4.14 18.92
N THR A 154 -11.28 -5.01 17.96
CA THR A 154 -10.00 -4.96 17.24
C THR A 154 -9.86 -3.71 16.38
N ILE A 155 -10.97 -3.20 15.80
CA ILE A 155 -10.97 -1.92 15.07
C ILE A 155 -10.63 -0.78 16.01
N GLU A 156 -11.32 -0.66 17.15
CA GLU A 156 -11.06 0.40 18.14
C GLU A 156 -9.61 0.39 18.63
N ARG A 157 -9.08 -0.79 18.96
CA ARG A 157 -7.67 -0.96 19.36
C ARG A 157 -6.70 -0.61 18.22
N SER A 158 -7.02 -0.98 16.99
CA SER A 158 -6.20 -0.63 15.81
C SER A 158 -6.18 0.88 15.58
N ASP A 159 -7.31 1.56 15.76
CA ASP A 159 -7.41 3.01 15.62
C ASP A 159 -6.62 3.73 16.72
N SER A 160 -6.69 3.23 17.95
CA SER A 160 -5.83 3.73 19.04
C SER A 160 -4.35 3.55 18.72
N MET A 161 -3.95 2.42 18.14
CA MET A 161 -2.56 2.18 17.74
C MET A 161 -2.12 3.15 16.64
N ARG A 162 -2.96 3.36 15.62
CA ARG A 162 -2.70 4.35 14.56
C ARG A 162 -2.55 5.75 15.13
N ALA A 163 -3.35 6.13 16.12
CA ALA A 163 -3.24 7.43 16.78
C ALA A 163 -1.89 7.59 17.50
N VAL A 164 -1.41 6.54 18.19
CA VAL A 164 -0.09 6.52 18.84
C VAL A 164 1.03 6.62 17.81
N GLU A 165 0.97 5.84 16.72
CA GLU A 165 1.95 5.89 15.63
C GLU A 165 2.00 7.28 14.97
N ASN A 166 0.84 7.89 14.70
CA ASN A 166 0.75 9.23 14.13
C ASN A 166 1.33 10.29 15.07
N THR A 167 1.00 10.23 16.36
CA THR A 167 1.54 11.16 17.36
C THR A 167 3.06 11.07 17.44
N TRP A 168 3.60 9.84 17.44
CA TRP A 168 5.04 9.62 17.39
C TRP A 168 5.65 10.18 16.10
N ALA A 169 5.03 9.91 14.94
CA ALA A 169 5.53 10.36 13.64
C ALA A 169 5.54 11.90 13.54
N ASP A 170 4.51 12.57 14.04
CA ASP A 170 4.42 14.04 14.08
C ASP A 170 5.59 14.63 14.87
N GLN A 171 5.95 14.02 16.01
CA GLN A 171 7.07 14.47 16.83
C GLN A 171 8.43 14.11 16.21
N ALA A 172 8.61 12.85 15.81
CA ALA A 172 9.86 12.33 15.25
C ALA A 172 10.24 13.05 13.95
N PHE A 173 9.23 13.42 13.14
CA PHE A 173 9.44 14.04 11.83
C PHE A 173 9.17 15.54 11.81
N ALA A 174 8.81 16.18 12.93
CA ALA A 174 8.67 17.64 13.02
C ALA A 174 9.85 18.44 12.42
N PRO A 175 11.13 18.03 12.59
CA PRO A 175 12.25 18.76 12.01
C PRO A 175 12.44 18.57 10.51
N TYR A 176 11.66 17.70 9.85
CA TYR A 176 11.88 17.33 8.45
C TYR A 176 11.93 18.53 7.52
N THR A 177 10.93 19.40 7.58
CA THR A 177 10.81 20.57 6.69
C THR A 177 12.01 21.52 6.84
N SER A 178 12.42 21.82 8.08
CA SER A 178 13.54 22.73 8.33
C SER A 178 14.89 22.14 7.92
N ILE A 179 15.08 20.83 8.05
CA ILE A 179 16.24 20.10 7.55
C ILE A 179 16.30 20.19 6.02
N VAL A 180 15.18 19.89 5.35
CA VAL A 180 15.10 19.93 3.88
C VAL A 180 15.36 21.35 3.37
N ASP A 181 14.73 22.37 3.95
CA ASP A 181 14.94 23.76 3.57
C ASP A 181 16.40 24.20 3.71
N SER A 182 17.02 23.83 4.83
CA SER A 182 18.44 24.11 5.09
C SER A 182 19.34 23.39 4.08
N LEU A 183 19.05 22.12 3.78
CA LEU A 183 19.79 21.31 2.83
C LEU A 183 19.70 21.87 1.41
N LEU A 184 18.51 22.26 0.98
CA LEU A 184 18.25 22.87 -0.33
C LEU A 184 18.97 24.22 -0.46
N LYS A 185 18.89 25.06 0.58
CA LYS A 185 19.59 26.35 0.64
C LYS A 185 21.11 26.17 0.57
N GLN A 186 21.67 25.25 1.35
CA GLN A 186 23.11 24.97 1.36
C GLN A 186 23.61 24.45 0.00
N ARG A 187 22.81 23.63 -0.69
CA ARG A 187 23.15 23.10 -2.00
C ARG A 187 22.88 24.08 -3.15
N GLY A 188 22.17 25.19 -2.89
CA GLY A 188 21.68 26.09 -3.93
C GLY A 188 20.80 25.37 -4.96
N LYS A 189 20.00 24.39 -4.50
CA LYS A 189 19.11 23.57 -5.34
C LYS A 189 17.66 23.76 -4.91
N LYS A 190 16.74 23.41 -5.81
CA LYS A 190 15.30 23.32 -5.54
C LYS A 190 14.82 21.94 -5.96
N VAL A 191 13.76 21.45 -5.32
CA VAL A 191 13.00 20.30 -5.83
C VAL A 191 12.46 20.67 -7.20
N VAL A 192 12.57 19.76 -8.16
CA VAL A 192 11.92 19.87 -9.46
C VAL A 192 10.75 18.91 -9.43
N ALA A 193 9.55 19.37 -9.73
CA ALA A 193 8.36 18.53 -9.76
C ALA A 193 7.74 18.57 -11.15
N ASP A 194 7.21 17.44 -11.57
CA ASP A 194 6.41 17.30 -12.79
C ASP A 194 5.31 16.27 -12.53
N THR A 195 4.33 16.16 -13.41
CA THR A 195 3.23 15.20 -13.30
C THR A 195 3.15 14.37 -14.57
N THR A 196 2.93 13.07 -14.44
CA THR A 196 2.96 12.19 -15.61
C THR A 196 1.86 12.49 -16.62
N ASP A 197 2.21 12.48 -17.90
CA ASP A 197 1.27 12.60 -19.01
C ASP A 197 0.47 11.31 -19.26
N GLY A 198 -0.35 11.30 -20.32
CA GLY A 198 -1.17 10.14 -20.69
C GLY A 198 -0.38 8.88 -21.07
N GLN A 199 0.93 8.99 -21.27
CA GLN A 199 1.86 7.90 -21.55
C GLN A 199 2.75 7.57 -20.33
N GLY A 200 2.44 8.15 -19.17
CA GLY A 200 3.12 7.92 -17.90
C GLY A 200 4.47 8.62 -17.78
N TYR A 201 4.78 9.61 -18.63
CA TYR A 201 6.07 10.29 -18.63
C TYR A 201 6.06 11.60 -17.84
N ALA A 202 7.11 11.80 -17.06
CA ALA A 202 7.44 13.07 -16.38
C ALA A 202 8.91 13.41 -16.62
N THR A 203 9.25 14.69 -16.71
CA THR A 203 10.60 15.14 -17.06
C THR A 203 11.14 16.18 -16.07
N GLY A 204 12.42 16.03 -15.73
CA GLY A 204 13.13 16.93 -14.82
C GLY A 204 14.39 17.48 -15.48
N HIS A 205 14.55 18.81 -15.45
CA HIS A 205 15.77 19.48 -15.90
C HIS A 205 16.66 19.78 -14.69
N MET A 206 17.78 19.07 -14.59
CA MET A 206 18.62 19.06 -13.39
C MET A 206 20.07 19.39 -13.70
N LYS A 207 20.75 20.03 -12.75
CA LYS A 207 22.18 20.37 -12.84
C LYS A 207 22.93 19.84 -11.63
N GLY A 208 24.08 19.19 -11.83
CA GLY A 208 25.03 18.83 -10.77
C GLY A 208 24.65 17.57 -9.97
N ALA A 209 24.87 17.64 -8.65
CA ALA A 209 24.79 16.61 -7.59
C ALA A 209 23.78 15.46 -7.82
N PRO A 210 23.98 14.27 -7.22
CA PRO A 210 23.08 13.14 -7.42
C PRO A 210 21.64 13.53 -7.06
N TRP A 211 20.73 13.20 -7.98
CA TRP A 211 19.30 13.39 -7.82
C TRP A 211 18.63 12.05 -7.53
N TYR A 212 17.49 12.11 -6.87
CA TYR A 212 16.62 10.99 -6.57
C TYR A 212 15.26 11.28 -7.20
N VAL A 213 14.57 10.23 -7.62
CA VAL A 213 13.18 10.30 -8.06
C VAL A 213 12.30 9.76 -6.96
N TYR A 214 11.38 10.61 -6.50
CA TYR A 214 10.34 10.28 -5.56
C TYR A 214 8.98 10.29 -6.28
N ALA A 215 8.21 9.22 -6.08
CA ALA A 215 6.83 9.10 -6.52
C ALA A 215 6.12 8.05 -5.68
N ARG A 216 4.78 8.12 -5.65
CA ARG A 216 3.92 7.13 -4.99
C ARG A 216 2.77 6.76 -5.92
N TYR A 217 2.39 5.49 -5.92
CA TYR A 217 1.21 5.00 -6.63
C TYR A 217 0.35 4.14 -5.72
N THR A 218 -0.91 4.53 -5.59
CA THR A 218 -1.87 3.87 -4.71
C THR A 218 -2.60 2.75 -5.45
N LEU A 219 -2.52 1.53 -4.91
CA LEU A 219 -3.31 0.37 -5.31
C LEU A 219 -4.42 0.11 -4.26
N PRO A 220 -5.37 -0.83 -4.52
CA PRO A 220 -6.45 -1.12 -3.58
C PRO A 220 -5.98 -1.54 -2.18
N PHE A 221 -4.95 -2.39 -2.09
CA PHE A 221 -4.48 -2.97 -0.82
C PHE A 221 -3.06 -2.55 -0.41
N GLU A 222 -2.38 -1.81 -1.28
CA GLU A 222 -0.96 -1.49 -1.12
C GLU A 222 -0.62 -0.16 -1.80
N GLU A 223 0.58 0.31 -1.55
CA GLU A 223 1.17 1.45 -2.20
C GLU A 223 2.54 1.06 -2.76
N LEU A 224 2.81 1.48 -4.00
CA LEU A 224 4.13 1.45 -4.58
C LEU A 224 4.83 2.76 -4.26
N TYR A 225 5.93 2.68 -3.50
CA TYR A 225 6.74 3.82 -3.11
C TYR A 225 8.09 3.77 -3.82
N TRP A 226 8.50 4.87 -4.45
CA TRP A 226 9.83 5.01 -5.04
C TRP A 226 10.57 6.17 -4.39
N ASN A 227 11.84 5.94 -4.06
CA ASN A 227 12.85 6.95 -3.74
C ASN A 227 14.19 6.46 -4.30
N ILE A 228 14.35 6.56 -5.62
CA ILE A 228 15.44 5.91 -6.36
C ILE A 228 16.47 6.94 -6.78
N ARG A 229 17.74 6.67 -6.48
CA ARG A 229 18.86 7.47 -7.00
C ARG A 229 18.93 7.36 -8.52
N ILE A 230 18.99 8.49 -9.21
CA ILE A 230 19.13 8.53 -10.67
C ILE A 230 20.54 8.11 -11.06
N ASP A 231 20.65 6.96 -11.73
CA ASP A 231 21.89 6.51 -12.38
C ASP A 231 21.86 6.88 -13.86
N THR A 232 22.33 8.10 -14.08
CA THR A 232 22.38 8.80 -15.35
C THR A 232 23.33 8.14 -16.37
N MET A 233 24.21 7.21 -15.95
CA MET A 233 25.08 6.47 -16.87
C MET A 233 24.41 5.23 -17.49
N LYS A 234 23.25 4.80 -16.97
CA LYS A 234 22.59 3.56 -17.43
C LYS A 234 21.45 3.78 -18.44
N SER A 235 20.77 4.93 -18.38
CA SER A 235 19.65 5.25 -19.27
C SER A 235 19.27 6.74 -19.15
N ASP A 236 18.75 7.32 -20.23
CA ASP A 236 18.12 8.64 -20.21
C ASP A 236 16.68 8.62 -19.70
N THR A 237 16.08 7.43 -19.63
CA THR A 237 14.74 7.19 -19.06
C THR A 237 14.81 6.22 -17.90
N LEU A 238 14.37 6.66 -16.72
CA LEU A 238 14.16 5.80 -15.55
C LEU A 238 12.73 5.27 -15.56
N LYS A 239 12.57 3.95 -15.51
CA LYS A 239 11.24 3.32 -15.38
C LYS A 239 10.94 3.06 -13.91
N LEU A 240 9.84 3.60 -13.39
CA LEU A 240 9.29 3.27 -12.08
C LEU A 240 8.29 2.13 -12.27
N THR A 241 8.65 0.95 -11.76
CA THR A 241 7.84 -0.26 -11.89
C THR A 241 7.64 -0.88 -10.50
N ARG A 242 6.77 -1.88 -10.39
CA ARG A 242 6.59 -2.61 -9.13
C ARG A 242 7.90 -3.23 -8.64
N GLU A 243 8.70 -3.76 -9.55
CA GLU A 243 9.92 -4.52 -9.27
C GLU A 243 11.02 -3.67 -8.64
N ASN A 244 11.00 -2.35 -8.85
CA ASN A 244 11.90 -1.41 -8.18
C ASN A 244 11.19 -0.50 -7.16
N ALA A 245 9.92 -0.75 -6.86
CA ALA A 245 9.19 -0.08 -5.79
C ALA A 245 9.44 -0.76 -4.44
N GLN A 246 9.38 0.02 -3.37
CA GLN A 246 9.05 -0.52 -2.06
C GLN A 246 7.53 -0.69 -1.98
N VAL A 247 7.07 -1.94 -1.81
CA VAL A 247 5.65 -2.24 -1.62
C VAL A 247 5.28 -2.03 -0.15
N ARG A 248 4.33 -1.15 0.11
CA ARG A 248 3.83 -0.82 1.46
C ARG A 248 2.38 -1.25 1.58
N LEU A 249 2.06 -2.11 2.54
CA LEU A 249 0.67 -2.48 2.82
C LEU A 249 -0.09 -1.26 3.32
N LYS A 250 -1.30 -1.06 2.82
CA LYS A 250 -2.21 -0.09 3.42
C LYS A 250 -2.73 -0.68 4.72
N MET A 251 -2.46 0.01 5.83
CA MET A 251 -3.03 -0.33 7.13
C MET A 251 -4.49 0.04 7.21
#